data_AF-A0A522XXH3-F1
#
_entry.id   AF-A0A522XXH3-F1
#
_cell.length_a   1.000
_cell.length_b   1.000
_cell.length_c   1.000
_cell.angle_alpha   90.00
_cell.angle_beta   90.00
_cell.angle_gamma   90.00
#
_symmetry.space_group_name_H-M   'P 1'
#
loop_
_entity.id
_entity.type
_entity.pdbx_description
1 polymer ?
#
loop_
_entity_poly.entity_id
_entity_poly.type
_entity_poly.pdbx_seq_one_letter_code
_entity_poly.pdbx_strand_id
1 'polypeptide(L)'
;MRLTYVTSLVLLGILAGISAQNANAQLGVGKAFTLEGTGYAISDNSILPASVDLQFIISQKGTTTEFTLQSGLLNINGKDLDVSSFTGTLLKNGQYFRIAAKASDSDGKEFSLKALGTLIAKTQTNSIYSLTGTLGDPAGKSTKLIYTTKVSEFTTTKPADSKKKEITIRILKGSANPEEQTYKEQIGGFSFKFFSEDRISIGAGGTITFVNEDVVSHSLKSGTSRTVSGQKAFIADGKVSSGDIQPGKSWSVTFQEPGFYRIFDEKYQWMDTTIFVSKDSSSKTLGSGNPHN
;
A
#
# COMPACT_ATOMS: atom_id res chain seq x y z
N MET A 1 14.96 23.85 74.17
CA MET A 1 14.06 24.73 73.40
C MET A 1 14.26 24.39 71.93
N ARG A 2 13.22 23.89 71.25
CA ARG A 2 13.30 23.31 69.89
C ARG A 2 13.54 24.40 68.84
N LEU A 3 14.58 24.25 68.03
CA LEU A 3 14.85 25.11 66.88
C LEU A 3 14.33 24.40 65.62
N THR A 4 13.26 24.94 65.06
CA THR A 4 12.53 24.38 63.91
C THR A 4 13.33 24.66 62.64
N TYR A 5 13.79 23.61 61.95
CA TYR A 5 14.30 23.72 60.58
C TYR A 5 13.11 23.86 59.64
N VAL A 6 12.93 25.05 59.05
CA VAL A 6 12.04 25.25 57.90
C VAL A 6 12.87 24.97 56.65
N THR A 7 12.72 23.77 56.09
CA THR A 7 13.26 23.44 54.76
C THR A 7 12.40 24.11 53.69
N SER A 8 12.93 25.15 53.05
CA SER A 8 12.41 25.66 51.79
C SER A 8 12.67 24.65 50.66
N LEU A 9 11.62 23.97 50.22
CA LEU A 9 11.64 23.14 49.02
C LEU A 9 11.43 24.05 47.79
N VAL A 10 12.51 24.42 47.12
CA VAL A 10 12.43 25.09 45.80
C VAL A 10 12.14 24.03 44.76
N LEU A 11 10.88 23.93 44.34
CA LEU A 11 10.46 23.06 43.25
C LEU A 11 10.80 23.75 41.92
N LEU A 12 11.97 23.45 41.37
CA LEU A 12 12.31 23.80 39.98
C LEU A 12 11.43 22.97 39.04
N GLY A 13 10.32 23.56 38.61
CA GLY A 13 9.51 23.02 37.52
C GLY A 13 10.30 23.06 36.22
N ILE A 14 10.90 21.94 35.83
CA ILE A 14 11.36 21.74 34.46
C ILE A 14 10.10 21.60 33.60
N LEU A 15 9.66 22.71 33.00
CA LEU A 15 8.81 22.65 31.81
C LEU A 15 9.67 22.07 30.69
N ALA A 16 9.68 20.75 30.57
CA ALA A 16 10.03 20.12 29.32
C ALA A 16 8.96 20.54 28.31
N GLY A 17 9.26 21.57 27.53
CA GLY A 17 8.50 21.92 26.34
C GLY A 17 8.57 20.71 25.41
N ILE A 18 7.59 19.83 25.52
CA ILE A 18 7.36 18.77 24.54
C ILE A 18 6.93 19.54 23.29
N SER A 19 7.89 19.90 22.44
CA SER A 19 7.56 20.27 21.07
C SER A 19 6.93 19.02 20.47
N ALA A 20 5.60 18.97 20.44
CA ALA A 20 4.89 18.00 19.65
C ALA A 20 5.35 18.26 18.21
N GLN A 21 6.35 17.50 17.73
CA GLN A 21 6.59 17.39 16.31
C GLN A 21 5.30 16.83 15.74
N ASN A 22 4.47 17.71 15.17
CA ASN A 22 3.27 17.29 14.46
C ASN A 22 3.71 16.26 13.42
N ALA A 23 3.24 15.01 13.59
CA ALA A 23 3.58 13.94 12.67
C ALA A 23 2.90 14.24 11.32
N ASN A 24 3.66 14.70 10.34
CA ASN A 24 3.20 14.78 8.95
C ASN A 24 3.37 13.39 8.32
N ALA A 25 2.43 12.98 7.47
CA ALA A 25 2.56 11.74 6.74
C ALA A 25 3.55 11.89 5.58
N GLN A 26 4.25 10.81 5.23
CA GLN A 26 5.15 10.76 4.09
C GLN A 26 4.35 10.46 2.81
N LEU A 27 3.53 11.44 2.39
CA LEU A 27 2.59 11.31 1.28
C LEU A 27 2.85 12.43 0.26
N GLY A 28 3.53 12.09 -0.84
CA GLY A 28 3.84 13.00 -1.95
C GLY A 28 2.73 13.06 -3.00
N VAL A 29 2.54 14.24 -3.59
CA VAL A 29 1.62 14.43 -4.74
C VAL A 29 2.22 13.84 -6.02
N GLY A 30 1.37 13.26 -6.87
CA GLY A 30 1.76 12.58 -8.10
C GLY A 30 2.39 11.21 -7.89
N LYS A 31 2.35 10.69 -6.66
CA LYS A 31 2.91 9.40 -6.28
C LYS A 31 1.80 8.37 -6.10
N ALA A 32 2.15 7.12 -6.39
CA ALA A 32 1.32 5.96 -6.14
C ALA A 32 1.61 5.38 -4.75
N PHE A 33 0.58 4.81 -4.12
CA PHE A 33 0.67 4.21 -2.80
C PHE A 33 -0.17 2.94 -2.72
N THR A 34 0.25 2.00 -1.87
CA THR A 34 -0.62 0.95 -1.35
C THR A 34 -1.08 1.28 0.06
N LEU A 35 -2.31 0.90 0.40
CA LEU A 35 -2.80 0.79 1.77
C LEU A 35 -3.20 -0.66 2.00
N GLU A 36 -2.44 -1.32 2.87
CA GLU A 36 -2.63 -2.71 3.24
C GLU A 36 -2.93 -2.79 4.73
N GLY A 37 -3.90 -3.59 5.14
CA GLY A 37 -4.17 -3.76 6.56
C GLY A 37 -5.07 -4.93 6.89
N THR A 38 -5.08 -5.26 8.17
CA THR A 38 -5.93 -6.30 8.76
C THR A 38 -6.67 -5.74 9.97
N GLY A 39 -7.78 -6.38 10.30
CA GLY A 39 -8.65 -5.93 11.35
C GLY A 39 -9.94 -6.72 11.41
N TYR A 40 -11.03 -6.04 11.75
CA TYR A 40 -12.31 -6.67 12.01
C TYR A 40 -13.48 -5.88 11.41
N ALA A 41 -14.46 -6.64 10.92
CA ALA A 41 -15.78 -6.17 10.56
C ALA A 41 -16.77 -6.59 11.66
N ILE A 42 -17.49 -5.61 12.20
CA ILE A 42 -18.34 -5.77 13.38
C ILE A 42 -19.78 -5.46 12.96
N SER A 43 -20.64 -6.45 13.07
CA SER A 43 -22.10 -6.32 12.93
C SER A 43 -22.77 -6.55 14.29
N ASP A 44 -24.09 -6.40 14.36
CA ASP A 44 -24.85 -6.58 15.60
C ASP A 44 -24.61 -7.94 16.27
N ASN A 45 -24.37 -8.98 15.47
CA ASN A 45 -24.33 -10.37 15.94
C ASN A 45 -22.98 -11.06 15.71
N SER A 46 -21.98 -10.38 15.14
CA SER A 46 -20.71 -11.02 14.80
C SER A 46 -19.54 -10.05 14.71
N ILE A 47 -18.36 -10.56 15.06
CA ILE A 47 -17.07 -9.94 14.79
C ILE A 47 -16.34 -10.88 13.85
N LEU A 48 -16.05 -10.39 12.65
CA LEU A 48 -15.47 -11.17 11.57
C LEU A 48 -14.08 -10.63 11.23
N PRO A 49 -13.08 -11.50 10.96
CA PRO A 49 -11.79 -11.05 10.49
C PRO A 49 -11.96 -10.36 9.14
N ALA A 50 -11.19 -9.31 8.91
CA ALA A 50 -11.22 -8.56 7.68
C ALA A 50 -9.83 -8.06 7.27
N SER A 51 -9.62 -7.90 5.97
CA SER A 51 -8.40 -7.31 5.41
C SER A 51 -8.74 -6.36 4.28
N VAL A 52 -7.83 -5.40 4.04
CA VAL A 52 -7.99 -4.36 3.03
C VAL A 52 -6.69 -4.20 2.26
N ASP A 53 -6.78 -4.09 0.94
CA ASP A 53 -5.68 -3.79 0.02
C ASP A 53 -6.18 -2.78 -1.01
N LEU A 54 -5.70 -1.55 -0.92
CA LEU A 54 -6.08 -0.44 -1.81
C LEU A 54 -4.86 0.12 -2.51
N GLN A 55 -5.02 0.46 -3.78
CA GLN A 55 -3.99 1.11 -4.59
C GLN A 55 -4.52 2.46 -5.09
N PHE A 56 -3.82 3.53 -4.75
CA PHE A 56 -4.29 4.88 -5.05
C PHE A 56 -3.15 5.80 -5.45
N ILE A 57 -3.52 6.88 -6.14
CA ILE A 57 -2.62 7.97 -6.51
C ILE A 57 -3.05 9.21 -5.75
N ILE A 58 -2.07 9.95 -5.23
CA ILE A 58 -2.29 11.27 -4.64
C ILE A 58 -2.21 12.32 -5.73
N SER A 59 -3.23 13.15 -5.84
CA SER A 59 -3.24 14.31 -6.72
C SER A 59 -3.57 15.57 -5.93
N GLN A 60 -3.25 16.73 -6.49
CA GLN A 60 -3.63 18.02 -5.91
C GLN A 60 -4.61 18.72 -6.83
N LYS A 61 -5.72 19.18 -6.26
CA LYS A 61 -6.72 19.99 -6.95
C LYS A 61 -6.89 21.29 -6.17
N GLY A 62 -6.28 22.36 -6.65
CA GLY A 62 -6.22 23.63 -5.90
C GLY A 62 -5.42 23.46 -4.60
N THR A 63 -6.03 23.77 -3.46
CA THR A 63 -5.40 23.61 -2.13
C THR A 63 -5.66 22.26 -1.49
N THR A 64 -6.57 21.46 -2.04
CA THR A 64 -6.93 20.14 -1.50
C THR A 64 -6.10 19.04 -2.13
N THR A 65 -5.60 18.14 -1.28
CA THR A 65 -4.92 16.92 -1.71
C THR A 65 -5.96 15.79 -1.75
N GLU A 66 -6.22 15.27 -2.94
CA GLU A 66 -7.22 14.26 -3.23
C GLU A 66 -6.55 12.92 -3.54
N PHE A 67 -7.24 11.83 -3.22
CA PHE A 67 -6.84 10.48 -3.60
C PHE A 67 -7.78 9.93 -4.67
N THR A 68 -7.21 9.31 -5.69
CA THR A 68 -7.97 8.54 -6.68
C THR A 68 -7.55 7.08 -6.61
N LEU A 69 -8.49 6.21 -6.20
CA LEU A 69 -8.29 4.77 -6.22
C LEU A 69 -8.20 4.29 -7.67
N GLN A 70 -7.23 3.42 -7.92
CA GLN A 70 -7.16 2.69 -9.18
C GLN A 70 -7.76 1.30 -9.03
N SER A 71 -7.50 0.63 -7.91
CA SER A 71 -8.05 -0.67 -7.58
C SER A 71 -8.11 -0.86 -6.06
N GLY A 72 -9.01 -1.71 -5.58
CA GLY A 72 -9.05 -2.06 -4.18
C GLY A 72 -9.85 -3.32 -3.90
N LEU A 73 -9.44 -4.07 -2.89
CA LEU A 73 -10.09 -5.28 -2.43
C LEU A 73 -10.33 -5.15 -0.93
N LEU A 74 -11.55 -5.47 -0.51
CA LEU A 74 -11.94 -5.61 0.88
C LEU A 74 -12.37 -7.05 1.11
N ASN A 75 -11.68 -7.76 1.99
CA ASN A 75 -12.07 -9.11 2.38
C ASN A 75 -12.73 -9.09 3.76
N ILE A 76 -13.88 -9.73 3.91
CA ILE A 76 -14.55 -9.94 5.18
C ILE A 76 -14.87 -11.42 5.30
N ASN A 77 -14.20 -12.11 6.23
CA ASN A 77 -14.36 -13.54 6.49
C ASN A 77 -14.29 -14.40 5.23
N GLY A 78 -13.29 -14.16 4.38
CA GLY A 78 -13.09 -14.92 3.14
C GLY A 78 -13.97 -14.49 1.98
N LYS A 79 -14.86 -13.50 2.15
CA LYS A 79 -15.65 -12.90 1.07
C LYS A 79 -15.02 -11.61 0.58
N ASP A 80 -14.75 -11.54 -0.70
CA ASP A 80 -14.16 -10.37 -1.35
C ASP A 80 -15.22 -9.38 -1.83
N LEU A 81 -14.92 -8.10 -1.67
CA LEU A 81 -15.65 -6.97 -2.23
C LEU A 81 -14.69 -6.12 -3.07
N ASP A 82 -15.01 -5.94 -4.34
CA ASP A 82 -14.26 -5.09 -5.25
C ASP A 82 -14.58 -3.62 -4.97
N VAL A 83 -13.58 -2.87 -4.51
CA VAL A 83 -13.74 -1.45 -4.15
C VAL A 83 -13.60 -0.59 -5.41
N SER A 84 -14.61 0.23 -5.67
CA SER A 84 -14.69 1.11 -6.83
C SER A 84 -15.19 2.52 -6.45
N SER A 85 -15.18 3.45 -7.41
CA SER A 85 -15.79 4.79 -7.25
C SER A 85 -15.33 5.54 -5.98
N PHE A 86 -14.01 5.53 -5.75
CA PHE A 86 -13.41 6.06 -4.53
C PHE A 86 -13.12 7.55 -4.64
N THR A 87 -13.42 8.27 -3.57
CA THR A 87 -12.91 9.61 -3.30
C THR A 87 -12.27 9.62 -1.92
N GLY A 88 -11.15 10.32 -1.81
CA GLY A 88 -10.53 10.53 -0.51
C GLY A 88 -9.88 11.89 -0.40
N THR A 89 -9.73 12.35 0.83
CA THR A 89 -9.07 13.63 1.16
C THR A 89 -8.01 13.44 2.23
N LEU A 90 -6.87 14.12 2.06
CA LEU A 90 -5.89 14.31 3.13
C LEU A 90 -6.19 15.56 3.91
N LEU A 91 -6.19 15.43 5.23
CA LEU A 91 -6.37 16.54 6.16
C LEU A 91 -5.13 16.66 7.04
N LYS A 92 -4.83 17.90 7.44
CA LYS A 92 -3.74 18.22 8.38
C LYS A 92 -2.42 17.53 8.00
N ASN A 93 -1.95 17.79 6.78
CA ASN A 93 -0.67 17.27 6.25
C ASN A 93 -0.53 15.75 6.36
N GLY A 94 -1.61 15.02 6.10
CA GLY A 94 -1.58 13.56 6.10
C GLY A 94 -1.90 12.91 7.44
N GLN A 95 -2.12 13.66 8.53
CA GLN A 95 -2.51 13.09 9.82
C GLN A 95 -3.83 12.32 9.75
N TYR A 96 -4.72 12.74 8.85
CA TYR A 96 -5.97 12.05 8.62
C TYR A 96 -6.20 11.84 7.13
N PHE A 97 -6.71 10.67 6.77
CA PHE A 97 -7.30 10.45 5.46
C PHE A 97 -8.77 10.08 5.61
N ARG A 98 -9.64 10.66 4.78
CA ARG A 98 -11.04 10.24 4.67
C ARG A 98 -11.21 9.45 3.38
N ILE A 99 -12.00 8.39 3.46
CA ILE A 99 -12.33 7.50 2.35
C ILE A 99 -13.84 7.47 2.22
N ALA A 100 -14.33 7.64 1.00
CA ALA A 100 -15.68 7.29 0.59
C ALA A 100 -15.60 6.51 -0.72
N ALA A 101 -16.14 5.31 -0.76
CA ALA A 101 -16.09 4.44 -1.92
C ALA A 101 -17.35 3.60 -2.05
N LYS A 102 -17.54 3.01 -3.24
CA LYS A 102 -18.43 1.88 -3.42
C LYS A 102 -17.62 0.59 -3.30
N ALA A 103 -18.26 -0.50 -2.90
CA ALA A 103 -17.70 -1.83 -2.99
C ALA A 103 -18.77 -2.78 -3.52
N SER A 104 -18.40 -3.80 -4.29
CA SER A 104 -19.36 -4.76 -4.84
C SER A 104 -18.92 -6.19 -4.60
N ASP A 105 -19.86 -7.08 -4.27
CA ASP A 105 -19.57 -8.52 -4.23
C ASP A 105 -19.58 -9.16 -5.62
N SER A 106 -19.32 -10.47 -5.67
CA SER A 106 -19.33 -11.27 -6.91
C SER A 106 -20.68 -11.29 -7.62
N ASP A 107 -21.77 -11.03 -6.88
CA ASP A 107 -23.14 -11.02 -7.41
C ASP A 107 -23.54 -9.61 -7.89
N GLY A 108 -22.63 -8.64 -7.81
CA GLY A 108 -22.85 -7.25 -8.22
C GLY A 108 -23.62 -6.41 -7.20
N LYS A 109 -23.85 -6.91 -5.98
CA LYS A 109 -24.50 -6.14 -4.92
C LYS A 109 -23.56 -5.04 -4.44
N GLU A 110 -24.01 -3.80 -4.53
CA GLU A 110 -23.22 -2.63 -4.12
C GLU A 110 -23.33 -2.35 -2.61
N PHE A 111 -22.24 -1.85 -2.04
CA PHE A 111 -22.09 -1.41 -0.66
C PHE A 111 -21.44 -0.03 -0.64
N SER A 112 -21.75 0.77 0.39
CA SER A 112 -21.11 2.08 0.60
C SER A 112 -20.06 2.00 1.70
N LEU A 113 -18.80 2.22 1.35
CA LEU A 113 -17.68 2.29 2.28
C LEU A 113 -17.42 3.75 2.66
N LYS A 114 -17.36 4.03 3.97
CA LYS A 114 -16.87 5.29 4.52
C LYS A 114 -15.86 5.01 5.61
N ALA A 115 -14.69 5.63 5.57
CA ALA A 115 -13.68 5.44 6.59
C ALA A 115 -12.85 6.69 6.89
N LEU A 116 -12.29 6.72 8.09
CA LEU A 116 -11.35 7.71 8.58
C LEU A 116 -10.10 6.98 9.06
N GLY A 117 -8.96 7.27 8.43
CA GLY A 117 -7.64 6.91 8.91
C GLY A 117 -7.08 8.00 9.79
N THR A 118 -6.47 7.62 10.91
CA THR A 118 -5.67 8.50 11.79
C THR A 118 -4.25 7.97 11.85
N LEU A 119 -3.26 8.82 11.57
CA LEU A 119 -1.85 8.46 11.62
C LEU A 119 -1.47 8.13 13.07
N ILE A 120 -0.93 6.93 13.30
CA ILE A 120 -0.52 6.45 14.63
C ILE A 120 0.98 6.22 14.74
N ALA A 121 1.67 5.92 13.62
CA ALA A 121 3.11 5.77 13.61
C ALA A 121 3.70 6.02 12.21
N LYS A 122 5.02 6.14 12.14
CA LYS A 122 5.78 6.22 10.88
C LYS A 122 7.05 5.40 10.96
N THR A 123 7.49 4.93 9.81
CA THR A 123 8.82 4.35 9.58
C THR A 123 9.56 5.23 8.57
N GLN A 124 10.75 4.82 8.12
CA GLN A 124 11.49 5.57 7.09
C GLN A 124 10.77 5.58 5.72
N THR A 125 9.91 4.60 5.46
CA THR A 125 9.29 4.38 4.14
C THR A 125 7.77 4.19 4.18
N ASN A 126 7.18 4.11 5.37
CA ASN A 126 5.75 3.81 5.54
C ASN A 126 5.10 4.68 6.61
N SER A 127 3.84 5.02 6.41
CA SER A 127 2.97 5.66 7.38
C SER A 127 1.95 4.64 7.89
N ILE A 128 1.78 4.52 9.21
CA ILE A 128 0.87 3.55 9.83
C ILE A 128 -0.36 4.29 10.36
N TYR A 129 -1.54 3.81 10.00
CA TYR A 129 -2.81 4.40 10.36
C TYR A 129 -3.70 3.42 11.12
N SER A 130 -4.46 3.94 12.08
CA SER A 130 -5.66 3.29 12.57
C SER A 130 -6.83 3.76 11.71
N LEU A 131 -7.53 2.85 11.05
CA LEU A 131 -8.66 3.15 10.19
C LEU A 131 -9.94 2.64 10.83
N THR A 132 -10.92 3.52 10.98
CA THR A 132 -12.27 3.16 11.42
C THR A 132 -13.28 3.58 10.37
N GLY A 133 -14.35 2.81 10.20
CA GLY A 133 -15.30 3.07 9.14
C GLY A 133 -16.59 2.29 9.24
N THR A 134 -17.40 2.39 8.20
CA THR A 134 -18.66 1.68 8.02
C THR A 134 -18.77 1.17 6.60
N LEU A 135 -19.30 -0.04 6.45
CA LEU A 135 -19.77 -0.61 5.21
C LEU A 135 -21.31 -0.70 5.29
N GLY A 136 -21.99 0.17 4.56
CA GLY A 136 -23.45 0.18 4.45
C GLY A 136 -23.91 -0.75 3.33
N ASP A 137 -24.90 -1.59 3.60
CA ASP A 137 -25.56 -2.41 2.59
C ASP A 137 -26.80 -1.71 2.00
N PRO A 138 -27.35 -2.20 0.87
CA PRO A 138 -28.55 -1.65 0.26
C PRO A 138 -29.82 -1.76 1.13
N ALA A 139 -29.81 -2.64 2.13
CA ALA A 139 -30.92 -2.84 3.06
C ALA A 139 -30.86 -1.87 4.25
N GLY A 140 -29.87 -0.96 4.28
CA GLY A 140 -29.68 0.04 5.33
C GLY A 140 -28.96 -0.47 6.57
N LYS A 141 -28.45 -1.71 6.56
CA LYS A 141 -27.60 -2.22 7.64
C LYS A 141 -26.17 -1.70 7.49
N SER A 142 -25.52 -1.47 8.61
CA SER A 142 -24.17 -0.91 8.65
C SER A 142 -23.24 -1.82 9.45
N THR A 143 -22.18 -2.28 8.80
CA THR A 143 -21.10 -3.03 9.45
C THR A 143 -19.99 -2.06 9.80
N LYS A 144 -19.60 -2.00 11.08
CA LYS A 144 -18.46 -1.19 11.51
C LYS A 144 -17.16 -1.87 11.12
N LEU A 145 -16.16 -1.07 10.75
CA LEU A 145 -14.87 -1.52 10.30
C LEU A 145 -13.79 -0.92 11.19
N ILE A 146 -12.82 -1.73 11.62
CA ILE A 146 -11.64 -1.29 12.37
C ILE A 146 -10.42 -2.01 11.82
N TYR A 147 -9.41 -1.26 11.38
CA TYR A 147 -8.18 -1.77 10.79
C TYR A 147 -6.96 -1.07 11.36
N THR A 148 -5.85 -1.79 11.41
CA THR A 148 -4.52 -1.18 11.39
C THR A 148 -3.97 -1.31 9.98
N THR A 149 -3.59 -0.20 9.37
CA THR A 149 -3.16 -0.15 7.98
C THR A 149 -1.77 0.45 7.86
N LYS A 150 -1.00 -0.09 6.92
CA LYS A 150 0.28 0.43 6.47
C LYS A 150 0.05 1.08 5.11
N VAL A 151 0.42 2.36 5.01
CA VAL A 151 0.44 3.12 3.77
C VAL A 151 1.88 3.25 3.31
N SER A 152 2.15 2.77 2.10
CA SER A 152 3.50 2.66 1.54
C SER A 152 3.57 3.32 0.17
N GLU A 153 4.56 4.18 -0.05
CA GLU A 153 4.82 4.77 -1.36
C GLU A 153 5.41 3.70 -2.31
N PHE A 154 5.05 3.76 -3.59
CA PHE A 154 5.79 3.05 -4.62
C PHE A 154 7.15 3.71 -4.81
N THR A 155 8.21 3.02 -4.41
CA THR A 155 9.57 3.52 -4.59
C THR A 155 9.90 3.52 -6.08
N THR A 156 10.16 4.70 -6.64
CA THR A 156 11.03 4.77 -7.81
C THR A 156 12.36 4.17 -7.38
N THR A 157 12.91 3.22 -8.14
CA THR A 157 14.34 2.90 -8.00
C THR A 157 15.10 4.24 -7.95
N LYS A 158 15.90 4.43 -6.90
CA LYS A 158 16.62 5.64 -6.46
C LYS A 158 16.60 6.85 -7.45
N PRO A 159 16.32 8.09 -7.02
CA PRO A 159 16.07 9.28 -7.85
C PRO A 159 17.31 9.84 -8.60
N ALA A 160 18.06 8.99 -9.30
CA ALA A 160 19.05 9.40 -10.28
C ALA A 160 18.50 9.36 -11.71
N ASP A 161 17.40 8.64 -11.99
CA ASP A 161 16.85 8.58 -13.34
C ASP A 161 15.32 8.42 -13.33
N SER A 162 14.60 9.54 -13.32
CA SER A 162 13.26 9.63 -13.92
C SER A 162 13.26 9.40 -15.45
N LYS A 163 14.34 8.80 -15.99
CA LYS A 163 14.59 8.48 -17.40
C LYS A 163 14.88 7.00 -17.66
N LYS A 164 14.95 6.14 -16.64
CA LYS A 164 15.16 4.71 -16.88
C LYS A 164 13.89 4.09 -17.45
N LYS A 165 13.87 3.96 -18.78
CA LYS A 165 12.94 3.11 -19.51
C LYS A 165 13.18 1.63 -19.25
N GLU A 166 14.17 1.26 -18.44
CA GLU A 166 14.53 -0.13 -18.17
C GLU A 166 14.81 -0.34 -16.68
N ILE A 167 14.10 -1.30 -16.09
CA ILE A 167 14.26 -1.74 -14.70
C ILE A 167 14.52 -3.25 -14.71
N THR A 168 15.48 -3.71 -13.91
CA THR A 168 15.71 -5.15 -13.70
C THR A 168 15.17 -5.58 -12.35
N ILE A 169 14.35 -6.61 -12.32
CA ILE A 169 13.82 -7.26 -11.13
C ILE A 169 14.36 -8.69 -11.09
N ARG A 170 14.80 -9.16 -9.92
CA ARG A 170 15.27 -10.53 -9.73
C ARG A 170 14.18 -11.34 -9.03
N ILE A 171 13.83 -12.50 -9.58
CA ILE A 171 13.13 -13.55 -8.85
C ILE A 171 14.17 -14.22 -7.97
N LEU A 172 14.01 -14.11 -6.67
CA LEU A 172 15.07 -14.38 -5.73
C LEU A 172 15.24 -15.89 -5.52
N LYS A 173 16.46 -16.32 -5.22
CA LYS A 173 16.72 -17.72 -4.92
C LYS A 173 15.88 -18.20 -3.73
N GLY A 174 15.19 -19.33 -3.87
CA GLY A 174 14.31 -19.88 -2.83
C GLY A 174 12.89 -19.32 -2.85
N SER A 175 12.52 -18.46 -3.81
CA SER A 175 11.18 -17.86 -3.86
C SER A 175 10.07 -18.90 -4.05
N ALA A 176 10.37 -19.99 -4.73
CA ALA A 176 9.50 -21.13 -4.90
C ALA A 176 9.28 -21.98 -3.62
N ASN A 177 10.00 -21.69 -2.53
CA ASN A 177 9.83 -22.40 -1.27
C ASN A 177 9.75 -21.42 -0.09
N PRO A 178 8.55 -20.97 0.31
CA PRO A 178 8.39 -20.00 1.38
C PRO A 178 8.72 -20.58 2.77
N GLU A 179 8.79 -21.91 2.90
CA GLU A 179 9.10 -22.60 4.15
C GLU A 179 10.61 -22.82 4.35
N GLU A 180 11.37 -22.94 3.26
CA GLU A 180 12.83 -22.92 3.31
C GLU A 180 13.28 -21.48 3.59
N GLN A 181 13.83 -21.25 4.79
CA GLN A 181 14.38 -19.96 5.24
C GLN A 181 15.67 -19.56 4.48
N THR A 182 15.68 -19.67 3.17
CA THR A 182 16.80 -19.33 2.31
C THR A 182 16.42 -18.13 1.46
N TYR A 183 16.81 -16.92 1.85
CA TYR A 183 18.03 -16.30 1.34
C TYR A 183 18.32 -14.94 2.03
N LYS A 184 19.53 -14.81 2.60
CA LYS A 184 20.25 -13.58 2.98
C LYS A 184 19.47 -12.39 3.58
N GLU A 185 19.35 -12.47 4.91
CA GLU A 185 19.10 -11.39 5.89
C GLU A 185 17.70 -10.74 5.75
N GLN A 186 16.70 -11.14 6.53
CA GLN A 186 16.54 -10.77 7.95
C GLN A 186 17.01 -9.34 8.31
N ILE A 187 17.01 -8.39 7.36
CA ILE A 187 17.23 -6.98 7.66
C ILE A 187 15.94 -6.42 8.30
N GLY A 188 15.70 -6.79 9.56
CA GLY A 188 14.85 -6.05 10.49
C GLY A 188 13.34 -6.28 10.46
N GLY A 189 12.82 -7.37 9.90
CA GLY A 189 11.38 -7.69 10.01
C GLY A 189 10.95 -8.91 9.20
N PHE A 190 9.84 -9.54 9.60
CA PHE A 190 9.24 -10.76 9.05
C PHE A 190 8.73 -10.68 7.59
N SER A 191 9.34 -9.88 6.72
CA SER A 191 8.92 -9.74 5.32
C SER A 191 9.74 -10.68 4.43
N PHE A 192 9.12 -11.78 3.98
CA PHE A 192 9.67 -12.57 2.87
C PHE A 192 9.64 -11.72 1.60
N LYS A 193 10.79 -11.61 0.92
CA LYS A 193 10.89 -10.96 -0.39
C LYS A 193 11.10 -12.05 -1.44
N PHE A 194 10.14 -12.22 -2.35
CA PHE A 194 10.23 -13.15 -3.48
C PHE A 194 10.80 -12.47 -4.75
N PHE A 195 10.67 -11.16 -4.81
CA PHE A 195 11.28 -10.31 -5.83
C PHE A 195 12.25 -9.33 -5.19
N SER A 196 13.28 -8.93 -5.91
CA SER A 196 14.23 -7.91 -5.43
C SER A 196 13.57 -6.56 -5.12
N GLU A 197 12.42 -6.30 -5.74
CA GLU A 197 11.58 -5.11 -5.56
C GLU A 197 10.10 -5.53 -5.43
N ASP A 198 9.39 -4.99 -4.45
CA ASP A 198 7.98 -5.31 -4.13
C ASP A 198 6.98 -4.24 -4.63
N ARG A 199 7.48 -3.01 -4.90
CA ARG A 199 6.70 -1.88 -5.42
C ARG A 199 7.50 -1.10 -6.46
N ILE A 200 7.19 -1.31 -7.73
CA ILE A 200 7.92 -0.69 -8.84
C ILE A 200 7.10 0.46 -9.42
N SER A 201 7.73 1.60 -9.69
CA SER A 201 7.13 2.68 -10.51
C SER A 201 7.93 2.86 -11.79
N ILE A 202 7.24 2.89 -12.93
CA ILE A 202 7.85 3.12 -14.25
C ILE A 202 6.95 4.03 -15.10
N GLY A 203 7.53 4.77 -16.04
CA GLY A 203 6.75 5.53 -17.04
C GLY A 203 6.11 4.62 -18.08
N ALA A 204 5.01 5.08 -18.69
CA ALA A 204 4.46 4.43 -19.88
C ALA A 204 5.52 4.27 -20.98
N GLY A 205 5.51 3.11 -21.66
CA GLY A 205 6.55 2.71 -22.61
C GLY A 205 7.85 2.23 -21.96
N GLY A 206 7.89 2.11 -20.63
CA GLY A 206 9.01 1.53 -19.91
C GLY A 206 8.98 0.00 -19.92
N THR A 207 10.16 -0.59 -19.93
CA THR A 207 10.44 -2.02 -19.95
C THR A 207 10.96 -2.49 -18.60
N ILE A 208 10.46 -3.65 -18.17
CA ILE A 208 10.95 -4.34 -16.98
C ILE A 208 11.47 -5.70 -17.40
N THR A 209 12.68 -6.03 -16.98
CA THR A 209 13.32 -7.34 -17.18
C THR A 209 13.32 -8.11 -15.86
N PHE A 210 12.62 -9.24 -15.84
CA PHE A 210 12.66 -10.20 -14.75
C PHE A 210 13.77 -11.21 -15.01
N VAL A 211 14.66 -11.42 -14.05
CA VAL A 211 15.75 -12.41 -14.09
C VAL A 211 15.44 -13.49 -13.07
N ASN A 212 15.37 -14.74 -13.51
CA ASN A 212 15.17 -15.88 -12.61
C ASN A 212 16.50 -16.29 -11.95
N GLU A 213 16.69 -15.95 -10.69
CA GLU A 213 17.84 -16.41 -9.88
C GLU A 213 17.48 -17.59 -8.97
N ASP A 214 16.24 -18.08 -9.05
CA ASP A 214 15.84 -19.31 -8.39
C ASP A 214 16.34 -20.55 -9.15
N VAL A 215 16.25 -21.70 -8.49
CA VAL A 215 16.69 -23.00 -9.01
C VAL A 215 15.59 -23.75 -9.76
N VAL A 216 14.38 -23.20 -9.78
CA VAL A 216 13.21 -23.75 -10.51
C VAL A 216 12.70 -22.77 -11.56
N SER A 217 11.90 -23.27 -12.50
CA SER A 217 11.22 -22.43 -13.49
C SER A 217 10.07 -21.64 -12.85
N HIS A 218 9.87 -20.41 -13.34
CA HIS A 218 8.82 -19.49 -12.93
C HIS A 218 7.98 -19.04 -14.13
N SER A 219 6.72 -18.69 -13.91
CA SER A 219 5.82 -18.18 -14.97
C SER A 219 5.00 -17.03 -14.41
N LEU A 220 5.28 -15.82 -14.88
CA LEU A 220 4.68 -14.59 -14.38
C LEU A 220 3.47 -14.18 -15.22
N LYS A 221 2.37 -13.83 -14.55
CA LYS A 221 1.14 -13.29 -15.15
C LYS A 221 0.69 -12.04 -14.42
N SER A 222 -0.04 -11.16 -15.11
CA SER A 222 -0.79 -10.09 -14.44
C SER A 222 -2.19 -10.55 -14.06
N GLY A 223 -2.73 -10.00 -12.97
CA GLY A 223 -4.10 -10.30 -12.56
C GLY A 223 -4.53 -9.62 -11.27
N THR A 224 -5.67 -10.07 -10.76
CA THR A 224 -6.28 -9.55 -9.54
C THR A 224 -6.21 -10.58 -8.42
N SER A 225 -5.91 -10.12 -7.21
CA SER A 225 -5.93 -10.96 -6.02
C SER A 225 -7.37 -11.30 -5.64
N ARG A 226 -7.60 -12.54 -5.20
CA ARG A 226 -8.85 -13.03 -4.63
C ARG A 226 -8.57 -13.90 -3.42
N THR A 227 -9.57 -14.09 -2.58
CA THR A 227 -9.54 -15.04 -1.48
C THR A 227 -10.32 -16.28 -1.89
N VAL A 228 -9.63 -17.41 -2.01
CA VAL A 228 -10.21 -18.72 -2.34
C VAL A 228 -9.93 -19.66 -1.18
N SER A 229 -10.97 -20.20 -0.56
CA SER A 229 -10.85 -21.09 0.61
C SER A 229 -10.01 -20.51 1.77
N GLY A 230 -10.08 -19.19 1.97
CA GLY A 230 -9.32 -18.48 3.00
C GLY A 230 -7.85 -18.21 2.65
N GLN A 231 -7.41 -18.56 1.44
CA GLN A 231 -6.05 -18.29 0.96
C GLN A 231 -6.07 -17.25 -0.17
N LYS A 232 -4.99 -16.46 -0.26
CA LYS A 232 -4.79 -15.52 -1.37
C LYS A 232 -4.49 -16.32 -2.64
N ALA A 233 -5.28 -16.09 -3.68
CA ALA A 233 -5.12 -16.66 -5.01
C ALA A 233 -5.25 -15.52 -6.04
N PHE A 234 -4.89 -15.79 -7.29
CA PHE A 234 -4.90 -14.78 -8.34
C PHE A 234 -5.69 -15.24 -9.55
N ILE A 235 -6.46 -14.31 -10.11
CA ILE A 235 -7.14 -14.51 -11.39
C ILE A 235 -6.39 -13.69 -12.43
N ALA A 236 -5.82 -14.38 -13.42
CA ALA A 236 -5.10 -13.73 -14.52
C ALA A 236 -6.04 -12.81 -15.31
N ASP A 237 -5.57 -11.61 -15.66
CA ASP A 237 -6.33 -10.64 -16.47
C ASP A 237 -6.00 -10.72 -17.96
N GLY A 238 -5.05 -11.57 -18.35
CA GLY A 238 -4.63 -11.80 -19.74
C GLY A 238 -3.77 -10.69 -20.34
N LYS A 239 -3.40 -9.64 -19.59
CA LYS A 239 -2.63 -8.51 -20.12
C LYS A 239 -1.14 -8.80 -20.23
N VAL A 240 -0.61 -9.59 -19.31
CA VAL A 240 0.81 -9.94 -19.20
C VAL A 240 0.96 -11.43 -18.94
N SER A 241 1.86 -12.08 -19.69
CA SER A 241 2.23 -13.47 -19.49
C SER A 241 3.66 -13.69 -19.99
N SER A 242 4.53 -14.26 -19.16
CA SER A 242 5.92 -14.52 -19.54
C SER A 242 6.13 -15.86 -20.23
N GLY A 243 5.24 -16.83 -19.99
CA GLY A 243 5.59 -18.24 -20.14
C GLY A 243 6.70 -18.63 -19.16
N ASP A 244 7.34 -19.78 -19.41
CA ASP A 244 8.39 -20.29 -18.52
C ASP A 244 9.69 -19.48 -18.61
N ILE A 245 10.10 -18.92 -17.47
CA ILE A 245 11.41 -18.30 -17.25
C ILE A 245 12.29 -19.33 -16.54
N GLN A 246 13.13 -20.02 -17.30
CA GLN A 246 14.05 -21.03 -16.76
C GLN A 246 15.10 -20.43 -15.82
N PRO A 247 15.70 -21.22 -14.90
CA PRO A 247 16.78 -20.78 -14.02
C PRO A 247 17.91 -20.07 -14.78
N GLY A 248 18.33 -18.90 -14.29
CA GLY A 248 19.35 -18.05 -14.90
C GLY A 248 18.92 -17.34 -16.20
N LYS A 249 17.66 -17.49 -16.64
CA LYS A 249 17.11 -16.79 -17.81
C LYS A 249 16.33 -15.55 -17.39
N SER A 250 15.98 -14.75 -18.37
CA SER A 250 15.24 -13.51 -18.18
C SER A 250 14.11 -13.36 -19.17
N TRP A 251 13.10 -12.61 -18.77
CA TRP A 251 11.99 -12.20 -19.62
C TRP A 251 11.76 -10.69 -19.45
N SER A 252 11.49 -10.00 -20.56
CA SER A 252 11.26 -8.56 -20.57
C SER A 252 9.85 -8.24 -21.05
N VAL A 253 9.23 -7.25 -20.44
CA VAL A 253 7.90 -6.73 -20.80
C VAL A 253 7.89 -5.22 -20.80
N THR A 254 7.26 -4.63 -21.80
CA THR A 254 7.06 -3.18 -21.91
C THR A 254 5.62 -2.83 -21.53
N PHE A 255 5.46 -1.90 -20.60
CA PHE A 255 4.15 -1.46 -20.12
C PHE A 255 3.73 -0.16 -20.83
N GLN A 256 2.74 -0.26 -21.71
CA GLN A 256 2.28 0.89 -22.50
C GLN A 256 1.16 1.68 -21.82
N GLU A 257 0.24 1.00 -21.14
CA GLU A 257 -0.93 1.65 -20.56
C GLU A 257 -0.64 2.07 -19.12
N PRO A 258 -0.95 3.33 -18.74
CA PRO A 258 -0.87 3.76 -17.35
C PRO A 258 -1.84 2.96 -16.47
N GLY A 259 -1.42 2.65 -15.25
CA GLY A 259 -2.23 1.91 -14.29
C GLY A 259 -1.40 1.06 -13.35
N PHE A 260 -2.08 0.19 -12.62
CA PHE A 260 -1.45 -0.78 -11.75
C PHE A 260 -1.52 -2.17 -12.36
N TYR A 261 -0.38 -2.85 -12.36
CA TYR A 261 -0.23 -4.24 -12.78
C TYR A 261 0.27 -5.03 -11.60
N ARG A 262 -0.58 -5.89 -11.05
CA ARG A 262 -0.15 -6.87 -10.05
C ARG A 262 0.33 -8.11 -10.79
N ILE A 263 1.62 -8.37 -10.68
CA ILE A 263 2.30 -9.51 -11.29
C ILE A 263 2.43 -10.60 -10.25
N PHE A 264 2.08 -11.83 -10.60
CA PHE A 264 2.15 -12.99 -9.73
C PHE A 264 2.71 -14.20 -10.49
N ASP A 265 3.25 -15.17 -9.77
CA ASP A 265 3.64 -16.45 -10.36
C ASP A 265 2.45 -17.43 -10.44
N GLU A 266 2.21 -18.00 -11.62
CA GLU A 266 1.09 -18.92 -11.87
C GLU A 266 1.10 -20.15 -10.96
N LYS A 267 2.27 -20.71 -10.68
CA LYS A 267 2.41 -21.91 -9.85
C LYS A 267 2.59 -21.55 -8.38
N TYR A 268 3.40 -20.54 -8.09
CA TYR A 268 3.78 -20.13 -6.74
C TYR A 268 3.00 -18.89 -6.31
N GLN A 269 1.70 -19.07 -6.05
CA GLN A 269 0.73 -17.98 -5.83
C GLN A 269 1.03 -17.05 -4.64
N TRP A 270 1.96 -17.40 -3.73
CA TRP A 270 2.44 -16.47 -2.69
C TRP A 270 3.40 -15.40 -3.22
N MET A 271 3.93 -15.59 -4.43
CA MET A 271 4.83 -14.64 -5.09
C MET A 271 4.02 -13.63 -5.88
N ASP A 272 3.91 -12.41 -5.36
CA ASP A 272 3.39 -11.27 -6.11
C ASP A 272 4.19 -9.98 -5.89
N THR A 273 4.12 -9.09 -6.86
CA THR A 273 4.65 -7.72 -6.82
C THR A 273 3.70 -6.80 -7.56
N THR A 274 3.75 -5.50 -7.25
CA THR A 274 2.88 -4.52 -7.93
C THR A 274 3.73 -3.49 -8.68
N ILE A 275 3.38 -3.27 -9.94
CA ILE A 275 4.00 -2.29 -10.83
C ILE A 275 2.99 -1.17 -11.06
N PHE A 276 3.41 0.06 -10.77
CA PHE A 276 2.69 1.27 -11.12
C PHE A 276 3.31 1.88 -12.39
N VAL A 277 2.48 2.02 -13.42
CA VAL A 277 2.84 2.65 -14.68
C VAL A 277 2.26 4.07 -14.68
N SER A 278 3.13 5.06 -14.50
CA SER A 278 2.72 6.46 -14.49
C SER A 278 2.44 6.94 -15.91
N LYS A 279 1.39 7.75 -16.06
CA LYS A 279 1.18 8.53 -17.28
C LYS A 279 2.33 9.52 -17.44
N ASP A 280 2.89 9.66 -18.64
CA ASP A 280 3.89 10.71 -18.93
C ASP A 280 3.31 12.08 -18.55
N SER A 281 3.73 12.58 -17.40
CA SER A 281 3.26 13.82 -16.81
C SER A 281 4.49 14.52 -16.24
N SER A 282 4.82 15.67 -16.79
CA SER A 282 5.88 16.53 -16.28
C SER A 282 5.61 16.81 -14.79
N SER A 283 6.46 16.28 -13.90
CA SER A 283 6.31 16.50 -12.47
C SER A 283 6.51 17.98 -12.17
N LYS A 284 5.45 18.70 -11.82
CA LYS A 284 5.59 19.99 -11.15
C LYS A 284 5.87 19.73 -9.68
N THR A 285 7.05 20.14 -9.23
CA THR A 285 7.39 20.24 -7.80
C THR A 285 6.50 21.31 -7.15
N LEU A 286 5.88 20.95 -6.03
CA LEU A 286 5.18 21.93 -5.20
C LEU A 286 6.21 22.74 -4.41
N GLY A 287 6.09 24.07 -4.46
CA GLY A 287 6.96 24.99 -3.72
C GLY A 287 7.99 25.77 -4.54
N SER A 288 8.03 25.67 -5.88
CA SER A 288 8.90 26.55 -6.70
C SER A 288 8.28 27.92 -7.01
N GLY A 289 7.14 28.25 -6.39
CA GLY A 289 6.59 29.60 -6.42
C GLY A 289 7.30 30.44 -5.37
N ASN A 290 8.22 31.29 -5.81
CA ASN A 290 8.80 32.33 -4.98
C ASN A 290 7.65 33.18 -4.38
N PRO A 291 7.53 33.35 -3.04
CA PRO A 291 6.42 34.08 -2.44
C PRO A 291 6.51 35.62 -2.59
N HIS A 292 7.28 36.12 -3.57
CA HIS A 292 7.37 37.55 -3.86
C HIS A 292 7.36 37.80 -5.38
N ASN A 293 6.17 38.10 -5.90
CA ASN A 293 5.90 39.24 -6.79
C ASN A 293 4.40 39.48 -6.87
#